data_AF-A0A8X6KH02-F1
#
_entry.id   AF-A0A8X6KH02-F1
#
_cell.length_a   1.000
_cell.length_b   1.000
_cell.length_c   1.000
_cell.angle_alpha   90.00
_cell.angle_beta   90.00
_cell.angle_gamma   90.00
#
_symmetry.space_group_name_H-M   'P 1'
#
loop_
_entity.id
_entity.type
_entity.pdbx_description
1 polymer ?
#
loop_
_entity_poly.entity_id
_entity_poly.type
_entity_poly.pdbx_seq_one_letter_code
_entity_poly.pdbx_strand_id
1 'polypeptide(L)'
;MHLDWPTNKAIRTKIEKKLNDLLREYKVILNDKLGEISNYEPKLKLKPGVKSIFCRLQTVPFALKGRVETDLKTEKFESSERATPVVPVVKTNGSIRLCANYSVTLNPNLIAPQHALIMIGRNIWSFK
;
A
#
# COMPACT_ATOMS: atom_id res chain seq x y z
N MET A 1 6.91 16.65 -47.16
CA MET A 1 6.71 15.42 -46.37
C MET A 1 5.24 15.02 -46.51
N HIS A 2 4.93 14.00 -47.30
CA HIS A 2 3.55 13.60 -47.58
C HIS A 2 3.13 12.57 -46.52
N LEU A 3 2.24 12.97 -45.61
CA LEU A 3 1.72 12.09 -44.56
C LEU A 3 0.59 11.24 -45.13
N ASP A 4 0.80 9.93 -45.17
CA ASP A 4 -0.21 8.94 -45.60
C ASP A 4 -1.27 8.75 -44.51
N TRP A 5 -2.32 9.57 -44.58
CA TRP A 5 -3.42 9.60 -43.62
C TRP A 5 -4.23 8.29 -43.57
N PRO A 6 -4.61 7.65 -44.68
CA PRO A 6 -5.26 6.34 -44.67
C PRO A 6 -4.49 5.27 -43.89
N THR A 7 -3.19 5.14 -44.15
CA THR A 7 -2.34 4.14 -43.49
C THR A 7 -2.19 4.44 -42.00
N ASN A 8 -1.96 5.70 -41.63
CA ASN A 8 -1.88 6.12 -40.23
C ASN A 8 -3.19 5.87 -39.47
N LYS A 9 -4.34 6.12 -40.12
CA LYS A 9 -5.66 5.85 -39.53
C LYS A 9 -5.87 4.36 -39.30
N ALA A 10 -5.50 3.51 -40.26
CA ALA A 10 -5.62 2.05 -40.13
C ALA A 10 -4.73 1.49 -38.99
N ILE A 11 -3.49 1.98 -38.87
CA ILE A 11 -2.58 1.61 -37.78
C ILE A 11 -3.18 1.99 -36.42
N ARG A 12 -3.71 3.22 -36.30
CA ARG A 12 -4.35 3.69 -35.07
C ARG A 12 -5.53 2.80 -34.67
N THR A 13 -6.44 2.50 -35.60
CA THR A 13 -7.59 1.61 -35.33
C THR A 13 -7.14 0.22 -34.88
N LYS A 14 -6.07 -0.33 -35.49
CA LYS A 14 -5.51 -1.63 -35.10
C LYS A 14 -4.94 -1.61 -33.68
N ILE A 15 -4.25 -0.54 -33.30
CA ILE A 15 -3.73 -0.34 -31.95
C ILE A 15 -4.87 -0.20 -30.94
N GLU A 16 -5.87 0.63 -31.24
CA GLU A 16 -7.05 0.83 -30.38
C GLU A 16 -7.80 -0.49 -30.15
N LYS A 17 -7.97 -1.30 -31.20
CA LYS A 17 -8.57 -2.64 -31.07
C LYS A 17 -7.76 -3.52 -30.13
N LYS A 18 -6.44 -3.63 -30.36
CA LYS A 18 -5.56 -4.46 -29.52
C LYS A 18 -5.53 -3.99 -28.06
N LEU A 19 -5.54 -2.67 -27.83
CA LEU A 19 -5.61 -2.09 -26.49
C LEU A 19 -6.92 -2.47 -25.80
N ASN A 20 -8.06 -2.33 -26.50
CA ASN A 20 -9.36 -2.69 -25.96
C ASN A 20 -9.48 -4.19 -25.64
N ASP A 21 -8.88 -5.03 -26.48
CA ASP A 21 -8.82 -6.48 -26.25
C ASP A 21 -8.03 -6.78 -24.96
N LEU A 22 -6.87 -6.17 -24.77
CA LEU A 22 -6.05 -6.32 -23.55
C LEU A 22 -6.75 -5.75 -22.30
N LEU A 23 -7.36 -4.58 -22.39
CA LEU A 23 -8.10 -3.98 -21.27
C LEU A 23 -9.28 -4.86 -20.85
N ARG A 24 -9.90 -5.56 -21.81
CA ARG A 24 -10.97 -6.51 -21.53
C ARG A 24 -10.43 -7.78 -20.88
N GLU A 25 -9.35 -8.33 -21.41
CA GLU A 25 -8.68 -9.55 -20.91
C GLU A 25 -8.21 -9.37 -19.46
N TYR A 26 -7.53 -8.25 -19.16
CA TYR A 26 -6.95 -7.99 -17.84
C TYR A 26 -7.81 -7.10 -16.94
N LYS A 27 -9.09 -6.91 -17.26
CA LYS A 27 -10.02 -6.03 -16.52
C LYS A 27 -10.04 -6.33 -15.01
N VAL A 28 -9.87 -7.60 -14.63
CA VAL A 28 -9.87 -8.04 -13.23
C VAL A 28 -8.62 -7.55 -12.48
N ILE A 29 -7.46 -7.52 -13.14
CA ILE A 29 -6.20 -7.10 -12.52
C ILE A 29 -6.06 -5.57 -12.57
N LEU A 30 -6.63 -4.94 -13.59
CA LEU A 30 -6.57 -3.49 -13.82
C LEU A 30 -7.71 -2.70 -13.16
N ASN A 31 -8.50 -3.31 -12.28
CA ASN A 31 -9.57 -2.58 -11.60
C ASN A 31 -9.01 -1.77 -10.41
N ASP A 32 -9.74 -0.72 -10.03
CA ASP A 32 -9.37 0.15 -8.89
C ASP A 32 -9.72 -0.45 -7.52
N LYS A 33 -10.05 -1.76 -7.46
CA LYS A 33 -10.44 -2.41 -6.21
C LYS A 33 -9.22 -3.04 -5.56
N LEU A 34 -9.27 -3.12 -4.23
CA LEU A 34 -8.27 -3.88 -3.49
C LEU A 34 -8.44 -5.37 -3.81
N GLY A 35 -7.39 -5.98 -4.34
CA GLY A 35 -7.34 -7.43 -4.55
C GLY A 35 -7.16 -8.19 -3.24
N GLU A 36 -7.60 -9.44 -3.22
CA GLU A 36 -7.42 -10.36 -2.11
C GLU A 36 -6.45 -11.48 -2.52
N ILE A 37 -5.53 -11.85 -1.63
CA ILE A 37 -4.60 -12.97 -1.84
C ILE A 37 -5.18 -14.19 -1.11
N SER A 38 -5.97 -15.01 -1.81
CA SER A 38 -6.74 -16.09 -1.19
C SER A 38 -5.89 -17.28 -0.68
N ASN A 39 -4.65 -17.42 -1.14
CA ASN A 39 -3.80 -18.59 -0.86
C ASN A 39 -2.54 -18.26 -0.05
N TYR A 40 -2.56 -17.16 0.71
CA TYR A 40 -1.41 -16.76 1.52
C TYR A 40 -1.85 -16.24 2.88
N GLU A 41 -1.38 -16.90 3.93
CA GLU A 41 -1.55 -16.42 5.30
C GLU A 41 -0.20 -15.90 5.81
N PRO A 42 -0.10 -14.60 6.16
CA PRO A 42 1.15 -14.03 6.64
C PRO A 42 1.51 -14.57 8.03
N LYS A 43 2.62 -15.30 8.14
CA LYS A 43 3.13 -15.81 9.43
C LYS A 43 4.22 -14.90 9.98
N LEU A 44 3.93 -14.23 11.09
CA LEU A 44 4.89 -13.41 11.82
C LEU A 44 5.50 -14.23 12.97
N LYS A 45 6.82 -14.44 12.93
CA LYS A 45 7.56 -15.11 14.02
C LYS A 45 8.16 -14.06 14.95
N LEU A 46 7.82 -14.12 16.23
CA LEU A 46 8.41 -13.29 17.26
C LEU A 46 9.65 -13.98 17.85
N LYS A 47 10.59 -13.17 18.35
CA LYS A 47 11.72 -13.65 19.14
C LYS A 47 11.20 -14.37 20.41
N PRO A 48 11.90 -15.38 20.92
CA PRO A 48 11.50 -16.07 22.16
C PRO A 48 11.51 -15.09 23.35
N GLY A 49 10.55 -15.23 24.27
CA GLY A 49 10.48 -14.43 25.50
C GLY A 49 9.94 -13.01 25.36
N VAL A 50 9.38 -12.64 24.20
CA VAL A 50 8.77 -11.33 23.99
C VAL A 50 7.50 -11.19 24.84
N LYS A 51 7.52 -10.27 25.80
CA LYS A 51 6.32 -9.84 26.54
C LYS A 51 5.41 -9.00 25.64
N SER A 52 4.13 -8.91 25.99
CA SER A 52 3.22 -8.02 25.29
C SER A 52 3.65 -6.56 25.44
N ILE A 53 3.62 -5.82 24.32
CA ILE A 53 3.99 -4.40 24.29
C ILE A 53 2.70 -3.60 24.11
N PHE A 54 2.37 -2.83 25.14
CA PHE A 54 1.31 -1.85 25.11
C PHE A 54 1.93 -0.45 25.08
N CYS A 55 1.88 0.20 23.91
CA CYS A 55 2.26 1.60 23.80
C CYS A 55 1.04 2.49 24.07
N ARG A 56 1.23 3.53 24.88
CA ARG A 56 0.19 4.56 25.07
C ARG A 56 -0.16 5.19 23.73
N LEU A 57 -1.44 5.49 23.54
CA LEU A 57 -1.90 6.24 22.37
C LEU A 57 -1.15 7.57 22.25
N GLN A 58 -0.73 7.90 21.03
CA GLN A 58 -0.20 9.23 20.74
C GLN A 58 -1.35 10.23 20.62
N THR A 59 -1.13 11.45 21.11
CA THR A 59 -2.11 12.53 21.01
C THR A 59 -2.25 12.97 19.57
N VAL A 60 -3.47 12.87 19.02
CA VAL A 60 -3.79 13.40 17.70
C VAL A 60 -4.08 14.91 17.83
N PRO A 61 -3.40 15.78 17.06
CA PRO A 61 -3.72 17.21 17.03
C PRO A 61 -5.20 17.45 16.75
N PHE A 62 -5.80 18.42 17.45
CA PHE A 62 -7.24 18.69 17.36
C PHE A 62 -7.73 18.87 15.91
N ALA A 63 -6.99 19.63 15.11
CA ALA A 63 -7.29 19.87 13.69
C ALA A 63 -7.32 18.60 12.81
N LEU A 64 -6.71 17.50 13.26
CA LEU A 64 -6.67 16.23 12.54
C LEU A 64 -7.70 15.23 13.03
N LYS A 65 -8.33 15.42 14.20
CA LYS A 65 -9.24 14.44 14.82
C LYS A 65 -10.36 13.98 13.89
N GLY A 66 -11.14 14.92 13.35
CA GLY A 66 -12.27 14.55 12.46
C GLY A 66 -11.82 13.80 11.19
N ARG A 67 -10.64 14.15 10.67
CA ARG A 67 -10.05 13.46 9.51
C ARG A 67 -9.54 12.06 9.87
N VAL A 68 -9.00 11.88 11.08
CA VAL A 68 -8.59 10.56 11.60
C VAL A 68 -9.81 9.66 11.79
N GLU A 69 -10.89 10.17 12.39
CA GLU A 69 -12.13 9.42 12.60
C GLU A 69 -12.76 8.98 11.28
N THR A 70 -12.67 9.80 10.23
CA THR A 70 -13.19 9.46 8.89
C THR A 70 -12.38 8.34 8.20
N ASP A 71 -11.06 8.30 8.38
CA ASP A 71 -10.19 7.28 7.76
C ASP A 71 -10.14 5.97 8.56
N LEU A 72 -10.60 5.99 9.82
CA LEU A 72 -10.62 4.82 10.69
C LEU A 72 -11.70 3.83 10.21
N LYS A 73 -11.27 2.80 9.46
CA LYS A 73 -12.15 1.75 8.89
C LYS A 73 -12.12 0.42 9.65
N THR A 74 -11.53 0.38 10.84
CA THR A 74 -11.29 -0.86 11.57
C THR A 74 -12.48 -1.30 12.41
N GLU A 75 -12.70 -2.61 12.48
CA GLU A 75 -13.57 -3.24 13.46
C GLU A 75 -13.06 -2.97 14.88
N LYS A 76 -13.98 -2.68 15.79
CA LYS A 76 -13.67 -2.48 17.21
C LYS A 76 -13.33 -3.85 17.82
N PHE A 77 -12.24 -3.91 18.56
CA PHE A 77 -11.88 -5.09 19.35
C PHE A 77 -11.96 -4.77 20.83
N GLU A 78 -12.64 -5.62 21.62
CA GLU A 78 -12.97 -5.35 23.02
C GLU A 78 -11.73 -5.27 23.92
N SER A 79 -10.68 -6.06 23.67
CA SER A 79 -9.42 -5.95 24.41
C SER A 79 -8.26 -6.64 23.69
N SER A 80 -7.15 -5.92 23.46
CA SER A 80 -5.94 -6.49 22.87
C SER A 80 -4.77 -6.38 23.84
N GLU A 81 -4.03 -7.46 24.05
CA GLU A 81 -2.84 -7.44 24.90
C GLU A 81 -1.75 -6.51 24.33
N ARG A 82 -1.71 -6.37 23.00
CA ARG A 82 -0.70 -5.61 22.24
C ARG A 82 -1.34 -4.38 21.60
N ALA A 83 -0.75 -3.21 21.81
CA ALA A 83 -1.22 -1.96 21.18
C ALA A 83 -0.06 -1.20 20.55
N THR A 84 -0.25 -0.77 19.31
CA THR A 84 0.71 0.05 18.56
C THR A 84 0.08 1.42 18.30
N PRO A 85 0.81 2.53 18.51
CA PRO A 85 0.23 3.84 18.30
C PRO A 85 0.01 4.09 16.80
N VAL A 86 -1.11 4.75 16.49
CA VAL A 86 -1.44 5.20 15.14
C VAL A 86 -0.86 6.59 14.91
N VAL A 87 -0.28 6.79 13.74
CA VAL A 87 0.33 8.03 13.27
C VAL A 87 -0.44 8.52 12.05
N PRO A 88 -1.08 9.69 12.11
CA PRO A 88 -1.70 10.30 10.94
C PRO A 88 -0.63 10.94 10.04
N VAL A 89 -0.59 10.54 8.77
CA VAL A 89 0.28 11.15 7.76
C VAL A 89 -0.56 11.98 6.81
N VAL A 90 -0.29 13.28 6.70
CA VAL A 90 -0.97 14.18 5.76
C VAL A 90 -0.36 14.01 4.37
N LYS A 91 -1.20 13.67 3.38
CA LYS A 91 -0.80 13.59 1.97
C LYS A 91 -0.77 14.97 1.33
N THR A 92 -0.10 15.08 0.18
CA THR A 92 -0.02 16.32 -0.62
C THR A 92 -1.39 16.84 -1.05
N ASN A 93 -2.35 15.96 -1.33
CA ASN A 93 -3.73 16.32 -1.65
C ASN A 93 -4.58 16.72 -0.43
N GLY A 94 -3.98 16.83 0.76
CA GLY A 94 -4.68 17.21 1.99
C GLY A 94 -5.50 16.10 2.65
N SER A 95 -5.48 14.84 2.18
CA SER A 95 -6.09 13.72 2.92
C SER A 95 -5.14 13.15 3.99
N ILE A 96 -5.65 12.30 4.89
CA ILE A 96 -4.82 11.58 5.88
C ILE A 96 -4.65 10.13 5.43
N ARG A 97 -3.49 9.55 5.75
CA ARG A 97 -3.29 8.10 5.80
C ARG A 97 -2.92 7.73 7.22
N LEU A 98 -3.72 6.87 7.85
CA LEU A 98 -3.34 6.29 9.14
C LEU A 98 -2.25 5.23 8.96
N CYS A 99 -1.21 5.29 9.79
CA CYS A 99 -0.10 4.34 9.78
C CYS A 99 0.17 3.85 11.20
N ALA A 100 0.31 2.55 11.41
CA ALA A 100 0.74 2.03 12.70
C ALA A 100 2.27 2.18 12.85
N ASN A 101 2.73 2.68 14.00
CA ASN A 101 4.16 2.83 14.27
C ASN A 101 4.76 1.52 14.80
N TYR A 102 4.97 0.55 13.92
CA TYR A 102 5.55 -0.75 14.28
C TYR A 102 7.02 -0.69 14.71
N SER A 103 7.72 0.42 14.46
CA SER A 103 9.14 0.57 14.82
C SER A 103 9.38 0.49 16.33
N VAL A 104 8.42 0.96 17.13
CA VAL A 104 8.51 0.97 18.61
C VAL A 104 7.85 -0.26 19.25
N THR A 105 7.16 -1.10 18.47
CA THR A 105 6.44 -2.28 18.96
C THR A 105 6.86 -3.57 18.27
N LEU A 106 6.36 -3.83 17.07
CA LEU A 106 6.45 -5.13 16.41
C LEU A 106 7.85 -5.37 15.84
N ASN A 107 8.44 -4.40 15.13
CA ASN A 107 9.68 -4.57 14.36
C ASN A 107 10.87 -5.06 15.19
N PRO A 108 11.17 -4.54 16.39
CA PRO A 108 12.30 -5.01 17.20
C PRO A 108 12.16 -6.47 17.68
N ASN A 109 10.92 -6.95 17.72
CA ASN A 109 10.55 -8.25 18.27
C ASN A 109 10.28 -9.31 17.20
N LEU A 110 10.25 -8.94 15.93
CA LEU A 110 10.16 -9.87 14.82
C LEU A 110 11.49 -10.57 14.58
N ILE A 111 11.40 -11.86 14.24
CA ILE A 111 12.49 -12.58 13.57
C ILE A 111 12.38 -12.20 12.09
N ALA A 112 13.37 -11.45 11.60
CA ALA A 112 13.39 -11.01 10.22
C ALA A 112 13.42 -12.23 9.29
N PRO A 113 12.40 -12.44 8.43
CA PRO A 113 12.46 -13.50 7.45
C PRO A 113 13.59 -13.18 6.47
N GLN A 114 14.55 -14.10 6.34
CA GLN A 114 15.61 -13.95 5.35
C GLN A 114 15.03 -14.31 3.98
N HIS A 115 14.78 -13.27 3.16
CA HIS A 115 14.35 -13.43 1.78
C HIS A 115 15.37 -12.77 0.87
N ALA A 116 15.76 -13.45 -0.21
CA ALA A 116 16.69 -12.91 -1.17
C ALA A 116 15.99 -11.83 -2.00
N LEU A 117 16.33 -10.56 -1.71
CA LEU A 117 15.96 -9.44 -2.55
C LEU A 117 17.18 -9.01 -3.36
N ILE A 118 17.03 -8.90 -4.67
CA ILE A 118 18.08 -8.38 -5.55
C ILE A 118 18.14 -6.87 -5.35
N MET A 119 19.29 -6.37 -4.89
CA MET A 119 19.52 -4.93 -4.84
C MET A 119 19.68 -4.40 -6.26
N ILE A 120 18.76 -3.56 -6.71
CA ILE A 120 18.92 -2.84 -7.97
C ILE A 120 19.79 -1.60 -7.71
N GLY A 121 20.84 -1.41 -8.50
CA GLY A 121 21.84 -0.34 -8.31
C GLY A 121 21.25 1.08 -8.27
N ARG A 122 21.96 2.00 -7.60
CA ARG A 122 21.53 3.37 -7.22
C ARG A 122 21.19 4.34 -8.39
N ASN A 123 21.20 3.91 -9.65
CA ASN A 123 21.07 4.81 -10.80
C ASN A 123 19.65 4.92 -11.37
N ILE A 124 18.63 4.36 -10.71
CA ILE A 124 17.24 4.38 -11.20
C ILE A 124 16.40 5.51 -10.60
N TRP A 125 16.89 6.21 -9.57
CA TRP A 125 16.16 7.30 -8.90
C TRP A 125 16.74 8.70 -9.19
N SER A 126 17.08 9.00 -10.45
CA SER A 126 17.15 10.39 -10.90
C SER A 126 15.80 10.79 -11.49
N PHE A 127 14.84 11.06 -10.61
CA PHE A 127 13.70 11.92 -10.98
C PHE A 127 14.13 13.35 -10.67
N LYS A 128 14.41 14.10 -11.74
CA LYS A 128 14.61 15.55 -11.74
C LYS A 128 13.27 16.26 -11.61
#